data_AF-A0A7L4PRV9-F1
#
_entry.id   AF-A0A7L4PRV9-F1
#
_cell.length_a   1.000
_cell.length_b   1.000
_cell.length_c   1.000
_cell.angle_alpha   90.00
_cell.angle_beta   90.00
_cell.angle_gamma   90.00
#
_symmetry.space_group_name_H-M   'P 1'
#
loop_
_entity.id
_entity.type
_entity.pdbx_description
1 polymer ?
#
loop_
_entity_poly.entity_id
_entity_poly.type
_entity_poly.pdbx_seq_one_letter_code
_entity_poly.pdbx_strand_id
1 'polypeptide(L)'
;MRPVNTVNDGPGSIPPSARLVLDVLEDGRSRTFKEVAQQADIAPRTIRFAIGRLKKHGLIVEKFNFRDARQVLYQIRDVSAPIDEAAVYP
;
A
#
# COMPACT_ATOMS: atom_id res chain seq x y z
N MET A 1 -22.46 1.28 -17.95
CA MET A 1 -22.11 -0.03 -17.37
C MET A 1 -20.75 0.11 -16.67
N ARG A 2 -20.72 0.26 -15.33
CA ARG A 2 -19.46 0.25 -14.56
C ARG A 2 -19.19 -1.22 -14.17
N PRO A 3 -18.01 -1.79 -14.43
CA PRO A 3 -17.76 -3.16 -14.03
C PRO A 3 -17.80 -3.24 -12.49
N VAL A 4 -18.77 -4.02 -12.03
CA VAL A 4 -18.86 -4.61 -10.69
C VAL A 4 -17.54 -5.35 -10.45
N ASN A 5 -16.77 -4.88 -9.49
CA ASN A 5 -15.69 -5.66 -8.91
C ASN A 5 -15.91 -5.72 -7.40
N THR A 6 -17.04 -6.33 -7.04
CA THR A 6 -17.46 -6.56 -5.66
C THR A 6 -17.12 -8.01 -5.31
N VAL A 7 -15.87 -8.26 -4.95
CA VAL A 7 -15.50 -9.49 -4.24
C VAL A 7 -14.80 -9.07 -2.94
N ASN A 8 -15.63 -8.89 -1.90
CA ASN A 8 -15.23 -8.76 -0.48
C ASN A 8 -14.72 -7.38 -0.01
N ASP A 9 -15.63 -6.42 0.21
CA ASP A 9 -15.39 -5.21 1.05
C ASP A 9 -16.26 -5.26 2.32
N GLY A 10 -16.13 -6.32 3.11
CA GLY A 10 -16.75 -6.42 4.45
C GLY A 10 -15.79 -5.90 5.54
N PRO A 11 -16.27 -5.56 6.76
CA PRO A 11 -15.44 -4.93 7.81
C PRO A 11 -14.32 -5.81 8.43
N GLY A 12 -13.88 -6.86 7.74
CA GLY A 12 -12.66 -7.66 8.00
C GLY A 12 -11.93 -8.09 6.70
N SER A 13 -12.13 -7.39 5.59
CA SER A 13 -11.88 -7.88 4.21
C SER A 13 -10.56 -7.47 3.58
N ILE A 14 -9.44 -7.53 4.31
CA ILE A 14 -8.15 -7.39 3.65
C ILE A 14 -7.86 -8.73 2.96
N PRO A 15 -7.73 -8.78 1.62
CA PRO A 15 -7.42 -10.01 0.93
C PRO A 15 -6.05 -10.54 1.39
N PRO A 16 -5.84 -11.86 1.37
CA PRO A 16 -4.60 -12.48 1.87
C PRO A 16 -3.34 -11.90 1.19
N SER A 17 -3.43 -11.56 -0.10
CA SER A 17 -2.34 -10.89 -0.81
C SER A 17 -2.00 -9.50 -0.28
N ALA A 18 -3.00 -8.74 0.18
CA ALA A 18 -2.77 -7.44 0.79
C ALA A 18 -2.19 -7.58 2.20
N ARG A 19 -2.57 -8.62 2.94
CA ARG A 19 -1.97 -8.94 4.23
C ARG A 19 -0.48 -9.27 4.08
N LEU A 20 -0.11 -10.12 3.12
CA LEU A 20 1.31 -10.44 2.85
C LEU A 20 2.16 -9.20 2.55
N VAL A 21 1.62 -8.22 1.80
CA VAL A 21 2.33 -6.96 1.54
C VAL A 21 2.48 -6.13 2.82
N LEU A 22 1.48 -6.15 3.71
CA LEU A 22 1.56 -5.50 5.01
C LEU A 22 2.64 -6.16 5.88
N ASP A 23 2.66 -7.49 5.94
CA ASP A 23 3.65 -8.28 6.70
C ASP A 23 5.08 -7.96 6.24
N VAL A 24 5.30 -7.80 4.94
CA VAL A 24 6.60 -7.36 4.39
C VAL A 24 6.99 -5.95 4.86
N LEU A 25 6.02 -5.08 5.14
CA LEU A 25 6.23 -3.70 5.58
C LEU A 25 6.13 -3.53 7.11
N GLU A 26 5.86 -4.60 7.88
CA GLU A 26 5.72 -4.55 9.35
C GLU A 26 7.00 -4.09 10.06
N ASP A 27 8.17 -4.26 9.43
CA ASP A 27 9.45 -3.74 9.93
C ASP A 27 9.52 -2.20 10.01
N GLY A 28 8.45 -1.49 9.61
CA GLY A 28 8.34 -0.02 9.64
C GLY A 28 9.24 0.69 8.62
N ARG A 29 10.01 -0.07 7.83
CA ARG A 29 10.92 0.46 6.82
C ARG A 29 10.18 0.80 5.54
N SER A 30 10.49 1.95 4.97
CA SER A 30 10.01 2.34 3.66
C SER A 30 10.71 1.50 2.58
N ARG A 31 9.95 0.74 1.78
CA ARG A 31 10.47 -0.12 0.70
C ARG A 31 9.92 0.29 -0.65
N THR A 32 10.73 0.17 -1.69
CA THR A 32 10.28 0.38 -3.07
C THR A 32 9.37 -0.75 -3.53
N PHE A 33 8.60 -0.50 -4.59
CA PHE A 33 7.79 -1.56 -5.23
C PHE A 33 8.61 -2.80 -5.59
N LYS A 34 9.86 -2.61 -6.04
CA LYS A 34 10.74 -3.71 -6.46
C LYS A 34 11.17 -4.56 -5.26
N GLU A 35 11.50 -3.93 -4.14
CA GLU A 35 11.88 -4.65 -2.91
C GLU A 35 10.69 -5.43 -2.34
N VAL A 36 9.50 -4.81 -2.30
CA VAL A 36 8.27 -5.52 -1.91
C VAL A 36 8.02 -6.69 -2.84
N ALA A 37 8.23 -6.55 -4.15
CA ALA A 37 8.06 -7.64 -5.11
C ALA A 37 9.14 -8.73 -5.05
N GLN A 38 10.31 -8.44 -4.50
CA GLN A 38 11.34 -9.45 -4.28
C GLN A 38 11.09 -10.26 -3.00
N GLN A 39 10.44 -9.66 -2.01
CA GLN A 39 10.16 -10.32 -0.73
C GLN A 39 8.78 -10.97 -0.69
N ALA A 40 7.79 -10.35 -1.32
CA ALA A 40 6.47 -10.93 -1.46
C ALA A 40 6.50 -11.95 -2.61
N ASP A 41 6.26 -13.21 -2.31
CA ASP A 41 6.18 -14.30 -3.30
C ASP A 41 4.85 -14.29 -4.08
N ILE A 42 4.52 -13.14 -4.67
CA ILE A 42 3.29 -12.93 -5.44
C ILE A 42 3.55 -12.08 -6.68
N ALA A 43 2.71 -12.24 -7.69
CA ALA A 43 2.87 -11.51 -8.95
C ALA A 43 2.85 -9.97 -8.75
N PRO A 44 3.68 -9.21 -9.48
CA PRO A 44 3.72 -7.74 -9.38
C PRO A 44 2.36 -7.06 -9.58
N ARG A 45 1.52 -7.64 -10.44
CA ARG A 45 0.16 -7.12 -10.69
C ARG A 45 -0.74 -7.25 -9.46
N THR A 46 -0.57 -8.32 -8.69
CA THR A 46 -1.24 -8.54 -7.40
C THR A 46 -0.73 -7.57 -6.35
N ILE A 47 0.57 -7.29 -6.32
CA ILE A 47 1.15 -6.30 -5.40
C ILE A 47 0.56 -4.91 -5.64
N ARG A 48 0.44 -4.48 -6.90
CA ARG A 48 -0.21 -3.20 -7.23
C ARG A 48 -1.66 -3.14 -6.71
N PHE A 49 -2.40 -4.24 -6.87
CA PHE A 49 -3.77 -4.33 -6.36
C PHE A 49 -3.81 -4.28 -4.83
N ALA A 50 -2.93 -5.03 -4.18
CA ALA A 50 -2.76 -5.05 -2.72
C ALA A 50 -2.44 -3.65 -2.17
N ILE A 51 -1.41 -2.98 -2.70
CA ILE A 51 -1.03 -1.61 -2.34
C ILE A 51 -2.23 -0.66 -2.50
N GLY A 52 -2.90 -0.69 -3.66
CA GLY A 52 -4.07 0.14 -3.91
C GLY A 52 -5.19 -0.07 -2.88
N ARG A 53 -5.37 -1.31 -2.41
CA ARG A 53 -6.37 -1.63 -1.39
C ARG A 53 -5.92 -1.22 0.01
N LEU A 54 -4.68 -1.50 0.39
CA LEU A 54 -4.10 -1.06 1.67
C LEU A 54 -4.15 0.47 1.82
N LYS A 55 -3.89 1.21 0.74
CA LYS A 55 -4.04 2.67 0.70
C LYS A 55 -5.49 3.11 0.93
N LYS A 56 -6.47 2.45 0.29
CA LYS A 56 -7.90 2.74 0.49
C LYS A 56 -8.35 2.50 1.94
N HIS A 57 -7.80 1.50 2.61
CA HIS A 57 -8.02 1.26 4.04
C HIS A 57 -7.15 2.14 4.94
N GLY A 58 -6.27 2.97 4.38
CA GLY A 58 -5.40 3.86 5.14
C GLY A 58 -4.34 3.12 5.98
N LEU A 59 -3.95 1.91 5.59
CA LEU A 59 -2.96 1.09 6.31
C LEU A 59 -1.52 1.34 5.88
N ILE A 60 -1.31 1.90 4.69
CA ILE A 60 0.00 2.23 4.15
C ILE A 60 -0.01 3.65 3.56
N VAL A 61 1.17 4.25 3.47
CA VAL A 61 1.41 5.54 2.83
C VAL A 61 2.47 5.41 1.76
N GLU A 62 2.35 6.25 0.72
CA GLU A 62 3.37 6.45 -0.29
C GLU A 62 4.23 7.65 0.11
N LYS A 63 5.54 7.48 0.02
CA LYS A 63 6.53 8.53 0.27
C LYS A 63 7.37 8.74 -0.98
N PHE A 64 7.76 10.00 -1.19
CA PHE A 64 8.69 10.35 -2.24
C PHE A 64 10.08 9.77 -1.93
N ASN A 65 10.72 9.18 -2.95
CA ASN A 65 12.08 8.69 -2.80
C ASN A 65 13.08 9.80 -3.16
N PHE A 66 13.76 10.35 -2.15
CA PHE A 66 14.79 11.37 -2.35
C PHE A 66 16.03 10.87 -3.08
N ARG A 67 16.29 9.55 -3.10
CA ARG A 67 17.45 8.97 -3.81
C ARG A 67 17.17 8.77 -5.31
N ASP A 68 15.92 8.46 -5.66
CA ASP A 68 15.48 8.28 -7.05
C ASP A 68 14.02 8.73 -7.19
N ALA A 69 13.82 9.92 -7.75
CA ALA A 69 12.50 10.52 -7.95
C ALA A 69 11.55 9.68 -8.84
N ARG A 70 12.07 8.71 -9.60
CA ARG A 70 11.26 7.81 -10.44
C ARG A 70 10.60 6.70 -9.63
N GLN A 71 11.04 6.49 -8.39
CA GLN A 71 10.57 5.44 -7.51
C GLN A 71 9.75 6.02 -6.36
N VAL A 72 8.71 5.29 -5.98
CA VAL A 72 7.89 5.59 -4.79
C VAL A 72 8.24 4.58 -3.72
N LEU A 73 8.36 5.07 -2.49
CA LEU A 73 8.54 4.26 -1.31
C LEU A 73 7.19 3.99 -0.67
N TYR A 74 6.95 2.76 -0.26
CA TYR A 74 5.78 2.34 0.49
C TYR A 74 6.18 2.06 1.92
N GLN A 75 5.39 2.55 2.85
CA GLN A 75 5.61 2.33 4.28
C GLN A 75 4.27 2.05 4.95
N ILE A 76 4.29 1.23 5.99
CA ILE A 76 3.12 1.08 6.86
C ILE A 76 2.77 2.45 7.47
N ARG A 77 1.47 2.76 7.52
CA ARG A 77 1.00 3.98 8.15
C ARG A 77 1.10 3.76 9.65
N ASP A 78 2.03 4.46 10.26
CA ASP A 78 2.06 4.55 11.71
C ASP A 78 0.89 5.43 12.17
N VAL A 79 0.02 4.90 13.02
CA VAL A 79 -1.14 5.63 13.57
C VAL A 79 -0.67 6.81 14.45
N SER A 80 0.61 6.84 14.83
CA SER A 80 1.22 7.97 15.55
C SER A 80 1.65 9.13 14.64
N ALA A 81 1.72 8.95 13.32
CA ALA A 81 2.11 10.02 12.40
C ALA A 81 0.89 10.91 12.09
N PRO A 82 0.97 12.23 12.34
CA PRO A 82 -0.15 13.13 12.07
C PRO A 82 -0.54 13.05 10.60
N ILE A 83 -1.85 12.93 10.36
CA ILE A 83 -2.46 13.08 9.06
C ILE A 83 -2.00 14.39 8.44
N ASP A 84 -1.22 14.31 7.37
CA ASP A 84 -0.88 15.47 6.57
C ASP A 84 -2.15 15.87 5.79
N GLU A 85 -2.98 16.67 6.45
CA GLU A 85 -4.23 17.25 5.96
C GLU A 85 -3.98 18.32 4.87
N ALA A 86 -2.72 18.58 4.52
CA ALA A 86 -2.30 19.65 3.60
C ALA A 86 -2.48 19.33 2.10
N ALA A 87 -3.08 18.19 1.73
CA ALA A 87 -3.36 17.87 0.32
C ALA A 87 -4.85 17.95 -0.06
N VAL A 88 -5.67 18.66 0.73
CA VAL A 88 -6.93 19.24 0.22
C VAL A 88 -6.54 20.33 -0.78
N TYR A 89 -6.41 19.97 -2.05
CA TYR A 89 -6.41 20.95 -3.13
C TYR A 89 -7.83 21.55 -3.21
N PRO A 90 -7.97 22.89 -3.21
CA PRO A 90 -9.23 23.56 -3.51
C PRO A 90 -9.70 23.28 -4.95
#